data_AF-A0A7W0FR95-F1
#
_entry.id   AF-A0A7W0FR95-F1
#
_cell.length_a   1.000
_cell.length_b   1.000
_cell.length_c   1.000
_cell.angle_alpha   90.00
_cell.angle_beta   90.00
_cell.angle_gamma   90.00
#
_symmetry.space_group_name_H-M   'P 1'
#
loop_
_entity.id
_entity.type
_entity.pdbx_description
1 polymer ?
#
loop_
_entity_poly.entity_id
_entity_poly.type
_entity_poly.pdbx_seq_one_letter_code
_entity_poly.pdbx_strand_id
1 'polypeptide(L)'
;MPDKPSWYSSFWTYLEFTWQDLVQLAIDHAVVVIISIVISTVIGVGLGVLTYRTERPRELVLAVTGTFLTIPSLALFTLLIQIPGLGLGANSVVVALVMYG
;
A
#
# COMPACT_ATOMS: atom_id res chain seq x y z
N MET A 1 -33.46 -34.47 -15.62
CA MET A 1 -32.90 -33.12 -15.39
C MET A 1 -31.44 -33.27 -15.01
N PRO A 2 -30.48 -32.73 -15.78
CA PRO A 2 -29.08 -32.69 -15.36
C PRO A 2 -28.94 -31.75 -14.14
N ASP A 3 -28.23 -32.24 -13.14
CA ASP A 3 -27.72 -31.48 -12.01
C ASP A 3 -26.86 -30.31 -12.50
N LYS A 4 -27.30 -29.09 -12.15
CA LYS A 4 -26.57 -27.87 -12.48
C LYS A 4 -25.32 -27.85 -11.59
N PRO A 5 -24.11 -27.67 -12.12
CA PRO A 5 -22.93 -27.58 -11.28
C PRO A 5 -23.14 -26.48 -10.24
N SER A 6 -23.04 -26.85 -8.97
CA SER A 6 -23.13 -25.88 -7.88
C SER A 6 -22.00 -24.87 -8.02
N TRP A 7 -22.26 -23.60 -7.74
CA TRP A 7 -21.22 -22.57 -7.85
C TRP A 7 -19.97 -22.89 -7.00
N TYR A 8 -20.15 -23.63 -5.91
CA TYR A 8 -19.06 -24.11 -5.05
C TYR A 8 -18.09 -25.03 -5.79
N SER A 9 -18.58 -26.00 -6.57
CA SER A 9 -17.69 -26.89 -7.34
C SER A 9 -16.88 -26.11 -8.37
N SER A 10 -17.47 -25.10 -9.01
CA SER A 10 -16.76 -24.21 -9.93
C SER A 10 -15.73 -23.32 -9.23
N PHE A 11 -16.05 -22.85 -8.01
CA PHE A 11 -15.13 -22.07 -7.17
C PHE A 11 -13.90 -22.89 -6.74
N TRP A 12 -14.10 -24.11 -6.23
CA TRP A 12 -13.00 -24.99 -5.82
C TRP A 12 -12.10 -25.35 -6.99
N THR A 13 -12.70 -25.64 -8.15
CA THR A 13 -11.96 -25.90 -9.39
C THR A 13 -11.12 -24.69 -9.80
N TYR A 14 -11.70 -23.48 -9.81
CA TYR A 14 -10.96 -22.25 -10.11
C TYR A 14 -9.81 -22.01 -9.12
N LEU A 15 -10.05 -22.26 -7.83
CA LEU A 15 -9.05 -22.09 -6.80
C LEU A 15 -7.89 -23.06 -6.98
N GLU A 16 -8.15 -24.34 -7.27
CA GLU A 16 -7.11 -25.33 -7.55
C GLU A 16 -6.27 -24.95 -8.78
N PHE A 17 -6.90 -24.43 -9.83
CA PHE A 17 -6.19 -24.00 -11.04
C PHE A 17 -5.38 -22.70 -10.86
N THR A 18 -5.84 -21.77 -10.01
CA THR A 18 -5.24 -20.43 -9.86
C THR A 18 -4.42 -20.28 -8.58
N TRP A 19 -4.35 -21.30 -7.72
CA TRP A 19 -3.70 -21.22 -6.40
C TRP A 19 -2.25 -20.72 -6.50
N GLN A 20 -1.50 -21.23 -7.47
CA GLN A 20 -0.11 -20.84 -7.70
C GLN A 20 0.00 -19.35 -8.06
N ASP A 21 -0.87 -18.87 -8.96
CA ASP A 21 -0.88 -17.46 -9.37
C ASP A 21 -1.29 -16.54 -8.21
N LEU A 22 -2.27 -16.95 -7.39
CA LEU A 22 -2.70 -16.18 -6.22
C LEU A 22 -1.57 -16.03 -5.19
N VAL A 23 -0.85 -17.13 -4.93
CA VAL A 23 0.31 -17.11 -4.02
C VAL A 23 1.41 -16.22 -4.58
N GLN A 24 1.70 -16.31 -5.88
CA GLN A 24 2.71 -15.45 -6.51
C GLN A 24 2.33 -13.98 -6.39
N LEU A 25 1.07 -13.62 -6.69
CA LEU A 25 0.58 -12.25 -6.57
C LEU A 25 0.63 -11.72 -5.12
N ALA A 26 0.34 -12.60 -4.15
CA ALA A 26 0.44 -12.27 -2.73
C ALA A 26 1.90 -12.01 -2.31
N ILE A 27 2.84 -12.80 -2.83
CA ILE A 27 4.28 -12.59 -2.62
C ILE A 27 4.72 -11.27 -3.23
N ASP A 28 4.35 -11.00 -4.48
CA ASP A 28 4.69 -9.73 -5.14
C ASP A 28 4.15 -8.53 -4.36
N HIS A 29 2.93 -8.62 -3.84
CA HIS A 29 2.35 -7.60 -2.98
C HIS A 29 3.11 -7.47 -1.65
N ALA A 30 3.46 -8.58 -1.01
CA ALA A 30 4.22 -8.58 0.24
C ALA A 30 5.59 -7.92 0.07
N VAL A 31 6.27 -8.18 -1.06
CA VAL A 31 7.56 -7.54 -1.39
C VAL A 31 7.41 -6.02 -1.47
N VAL A 32 6.37 -5.53 -2.17
CA VAL A 32 6.09 -4.10 -2.27
C VAL A 32 5.86 -3.50 -0.87
N VAL A 33 5.06 -4.15 -0.03
CA VAL A 33 4.76 -3.69 1.34
C VAL A 33 6.02 -3.64 2.20
N ILE A 34 6.87 -4.67 2.15
CA ILE A 34 8.12 -4.72 2.93
C ILE A 34 9.05 -3.57 2.53
N ILE A 35 9.23 -3.34 1.22
CA ILE A 35 10.06 -2.24 0.72
C ILE A 35 9.52 -0.89 1.21
N SER A 36 8.20 -0.68 1.12
CA SER A 36 7.55 0.53 1.61
C SER A 36 7.76 0.76 3.10
N ILE A 37 7.59 -0.29 3.93
CA ILE A 37 7.78 -0.19 5.39
C ILE A 37 9.22 0.18 5.74
N VAL A 38 10.20 -0.42 5.06
CA VAL A 38 11.63 -0.09 5.29
C VAL A 38 11.89 1.39 4.97
N ILE A 39 11.40 1.87 3.83
CA ILE A 39 11.58 3.27 3.42
C ILE A 39 10.87 4.22 4.40
N SER A 40 9.59 3.95 4.73
CA SER A 40 8.83 4.76 5.67
C SER A 40 9.50 4.78 7.05
N THR A 41 9.97 3.63 7.55
CA THR A 41 10.65 3.56 8.85
C THR A 41 11.89 4.46 8.87
N VAL A 42 12.72 4.41 7.83
CA VAL A 42 13.92 5.27 7.74
C VAL A 42 13.54 6.75 7.73
N ILE A 43 12.52 7.14 6.97
CA ILE A 43 12.06 8.53 6.87
C ILE A 43 11.43 8.98 8.20
N GLY A 44 10.49 8.22 8.74
CA GLY A 44 9.75 8.52 9.96
C GLY A 44 10.66 8.58 11.18
N VAL A 45 11.57 7.61 11.34
CA VAL A 45 12.58 7.64 12.42
C VAL A 45 13.54 8.82 12.21
N GLY A 46 14.01 9.06 10.99
CA GLY A 46 14.89 10.19 10.68
C GLY A 46 14.26 11.55 11.04
N LEU A 47 13.01 11.78 10.62
CA LEU A 47 12.24 12.96 10.97
C LEU A 47 12.00 13.06 12.48
N GLY A 48 11.68 11.94 13.14
CA GLY A 48 11.50 11.88 14.59
C GLY A 48 12.76 12.29 15.35
N VAL A 49 13.93 11.78 14.96
CA VAL A 49 15.22 12.13 15.57
C VAL A 49 15.58 13.60 15.32
N LEU A 50 15.39 14.09 14.09
CA LEU A 50 15.69 15.48 13.72
C LEU A 50 14.82 16.51 14.44
N THR A 51 13.55 16.16 14.69
CA THR A 51 12.58 17.08 15.32
C THR A 51 12.46 16.91 16.83
N TYR A 52 13.11 15.90 17.43
CA TYR A 52 13.01 15.58 18.86
C TYR A 52 13.36 16.75 19.78
N ARG A 53 14.29 17.63 19.37
CA ARG A 53 14.81 18.72 20.22
C ARG A 53 14.10 20.07 20.05
N THR A 54 13.22 20.23 19.06
CA THR A 54 12.67 21.54 18.67
C THR A 54 11.16 21.48 18.46
N GLU A 55 10.41 22.35 19.16
CA GLU A 55 8.94 22.30 19.20
C GLU A 55 8.29 22.62 17.83
N ARG A 56 8.75 23.66 17.14
CA ARG A 56 8.17 24.10 15.85
C ARG A 56 8.21 23.06 14.73
N PRO A 57 9.36 22.43 14.41
CA PRO A 57 9.40 21.44 13.33
C PRO A 57 8.66 20.15 13.71
N ARG A 58 8.58 19.80 15.01
CA ARG A 58 7.75 18.70 15.49
C ARG A 58 6.27 18.96 15.20
N GLU A 59 5.75 20.14 15.53
CA GLU A 59 4.35 20.50 15.23
C GLU A 59 4.04 20.43 13.74
N LEU A 60 4.93 20.93 12.89
CA LEU A 60 4.76 20.87 11.44
C LEU A 60 4.73 19.43 10.92
N VAL A 61 5.67 18.57 11.33
CA VAL A 61 5.71 17.16 10.91
C VAL A 61 4.44 16.44 11.33
N LEU A 62 3.98 16.63 12.57
CA LEU A 62 2.76 16.01 13.07
C LEU A 62 1.51 16.52 12.34
N ALA A 63 1.42 17.82 12.06
CA ALA A 63 0.30 18.40 11.32
C ALA A 63 0.21 17.87 9.89
N VAL A 64 1.34 17.79 9.19
CA VAL A 64 1.42 17.24 7.83
C VAL A 64 1.05 15.76 7.82
N THR A 65 1.63 14.97 8.72
CA THR A 65 1.35 13.52 8.82
C THR A 65 -0.12 13.28 9.14
N GLY A 66 -0.66 14.01 10.13
CA GLY A 66 -2.08 13.94 10.49
C GLY A 66 -3.01 14.28 9.33
N THR A 67 -2.64 15.28 8.50
CA THR A 67 -3.42 15.65 7.31
C THR A 67 -3.47 14.50 6.30
N PHE A 68 -2.33 13.87 5.99
CA PHE A 68 -2.30 12.73 5.07
C PHE A 68 -3.14 11.55 5.56
N LEU A 69 -3.15 11.28 6.87
CA LEU A 69 -3.96 10.22 7.46
C LEU A 69 -5.49 10.44 7.33
N THR A 70 -5.93 11.69 7.11
CA THR A 70 -7.36 11.98 6.88
C THR A 70 -7.80 11.75 5.44
N ILE A 71 -6.86 11.72 4.49
CA ILE A 71 -7.17 11.39 3.11
C ILE A 71 -7.49 9.89 3.07
N PRO A 72 -8.52 9.43 2.32
CA PRO A 72 -8.72 8.00 2.10
C PRO A 72 -7.66 7.46 1.14
N SER A 73 -7.13 6.27 1.44
CA SER A 73 -6.01 5.68 0.68
C SER A 73 -6.30 5.54 -0.81
N LEU A 74 -7.55 5.23 -1.18
CA LEU A 74 -7.98 5.13 -2.58
C LEU A 74 -7.85 6.47 -3.32
N ALA A 75 -8.23 7.59 -2.69
CA ALA A 75 -8.15 8.90 -3.33
C ALA A 75 -6.69 9.34 -3.50
N LEU A 76 -5.86 9.16 -2.48
CA LEU A 76 -4.43 9.44 -2.58
C LEU A 76 -3.78 8.64 -3.71
N PHE A 77 -4.08 7.34 -3.81
CA PHE A 77 -3.57 6.49 -4.87
C PHE A 77 -3.98 7.00 -6.27
N THR A 78 -5.27 7.35 -6.46
CA THR A 78 -5.71 7.90 -7.75
C THR A 78 -5.03 9.22 -8.09
N LEU A 79 -4.74 10.08 -7.11
CA LEU A 79 -4.00 11.33 -7.33
C LEU A 79 -2.55 11.06 -7.76
N LEU A 80 -1.89 10.09 -7.12
CA LEU A 80 -0.50 9.73 -7.41
C LEU A 80 -0.31 9.13 -8.81
N ILE A 81 -1.27 8.32 -9.28
CA ILE A 81 -1.23 7.74 -10.63
C ILE A 81 -1.18 8.83 -11.72
N GLN A 82 -1.85 9.96 -11.49
CA GLN A 82 -1.90 11.07 -12.45
C GLN A 82 -0.61 11.89 -12.50
N ILE A 83 0.32 11.66 -11.57
CA ILE A 83 1.62 12.34 -11.54
C ILE A 83 2.53 11.74 -12.61
N PRO A 84 3.08 12.56 -13.54
CA PRO A 84 4.03 12.09 -14.54
C PRO A 84 5.24 11.41 -13.88
N GLY A 85 5.51 10.16 -14.27
CA GLY A 85 6.62 9.36 -13.76
C GLY A 85 6.27 8.33 -12.69
N LEU A 86 5.12 8.47 -12.00
CA LEU A 86 4.65 7.47 -11.03
C LEU A 86 3.75 6.42 -11.68
N GLY A 87 2.76 6.87 -12.47
CA GLY A 87 1.92 6.01 -13.32
C GLY A 87 1.15 4.90 -12.57
N LEU A 88 0.60 3.96 -13.32
CA LEU A 88 -0.04 2.76 -12.76
C LEU A 88 1.02 1.73 -12.38
N GLY A 89 0.95 1.21 -11.15
CA GLY A 89 1.79 0.09 -10.71
C GLY A 89 2.48 0.34 -9.37
N ALA A 90 3.57 -0.40 -9.14
CA ALA A 90 4.27 -0.47 -7.86
C ALA A 90 4.78 0.90 -7.38
N ASN A 91 5.22 1.80 -8.26
CA ASN A 91 5.78 3.10 -7.87
C ASN A 91 4.75 3.95 -7.10
N SER A 92 3.55 4.13 -7.65
CA SER A 92 2.47 4.88 -6.99
C SER A 92 2.02 4.22 -5.69
N VAL A 93 2.00 2.88 -5.65
CA VAL A 93 1.69 2.12 -4.43
C VAL A 93 2.75 2.35 -3.36
N VAL A 94 4.03 2.27 -3.72
CA VAL A 94 5.14 2.46 -2.78
C VAL A 94 5.11 3.85 -2.19
N VAL A 95 4.94 4.89 -3.01
CA VAL A 95 4.83 6.28 -2.54
C VAL A 95 3.64 6.44 -1.59
N ALA A 96 2.46 5.92 -1.96
CA ALA A 96 1.28 5.97 -1.10
C ALA A 96 1.55 5.29 0.25
N LEU A 97 2.09 4.07 0.24
CA LEU A 97 2.38 3.31 1.46
C LEU A 97 3.42 4.00 2.34
N VAL A 98 4.44 4.62 1.75
CA VAL A 98 5.46 5.39 2.50
C VAL A 98 4.86 6.61 3.18
N MET A 99 3.86 7.26 2.57
CA MET A 99 3.19 8.43 3.15
C MET A 99 2.26 8.05 4.33
N TYR A 100 1.75 6.82 4.37
CA TYR A 100 0.90 6.31 5.45
C TYR A 100 1.66 5.59 6.57
N GLY A 101 2.81 5.00 6.25
CA GLY A 101 3.58 4.16 7.16
C GLY A 101 4.36 4.94 8.20
#